data_AF-A0A970KE77-F1
#
_entry.id   AF-A0A970KE77-F1
#
_cell.length_a   1.000
_cell.length_b   1.000
_cell.length_c   1.000
_cell.angle_alpha   90.00
_cell.angle_beta   90.00
_cell.angle_gamma   90.00
#
_symmetry.space_group_name_H-M   'P 1'
#
loop_
_entity.id
_entity.type
_entity.pdbx_description
1 polymer ?
#
loop_
_entity_poly.entity_id
_entity_poly.type
_entity_poly.pdbx_seq_one_letter_code
_entity_poly.pdbx_strand_id
1 'polypeptide(L)' 'MSKELNTGKREAPAWVGTPHGRFVYVVDGWQNEFHLRDHLGNTRVVLMEEDTGTLATLQQNHYYPFGMLNPSLSSVRKY' A
#
# COMPACT_ATOMS: atom_id res chain seq x y z
N MET A 1 -19.00 24.36 -27.33
CA MET A 1 -18.56 22.95 -27.27
C MET A 1 -17.53 22.84 -26.15
N SER A 2 -17.96 22.35 -24.99
CA SER A 2 -17.09 21.99 -23.89
C SER A 2 -16.22 20.82 -24.33
N LYS A 3 -14.90 20.99 -24.35
CA LYS A 3 -13.98 19.86 -24.46
C LYS A 3 -14.16 19.04 -23.18
N GLU A 4 -14.78 17.87 -23.31
CA GLU A 4 -14.71 16.85 -22.28
C GLU A 4 -13.22 16.58 -22.00
N LEU A 5 -12.80 16.85 -20.77
CA LEU A 5 -11.49 16.43 -20.29
C LEU A 5 -11.49 14.91 -20.31
N ASN A 6 -10.91 14.34 -21.37
CA ASN A 6 -10.61 12.92 -21.45
C ASN A 6 -9.77 12.58 -20.22
N THR A 7 -10.41 11.97 -19.22
CA THR A 7 -9.74 11.45 -18.03
C THR A 7 -8.93 10.26 -18.52
N GLY A 8 -7.73 10.59 -19.03
CA GLY A 8 -6.91 9.71 -19.81
C GLY A 8 -6.74 8.37 -19.11
N LYS A 9 -6.99 7.29 -19.85
CA LYS A 9 -6.47 5.97 -19.52
C LYS A 9 -5.01 6.17 -19.09
N ARG A 10 -4.71 5.83 -17.83
CA ARG A 10 -3.33 5.79 -17.36
C ARG A 10 -2.63 4.68 -18.15
N GLU A 11 -1.76 5.06 -19.07
CA GLU A 11 -0.88 4.13 -19.82
C GLU A 11 0.09 3.40 -18.86
N ALA A 12 0.30 3.94 -17.65
CA ALA A 12 1.13 3.38 -16.60
C ALA A 12 0.33 2.58 -15.55
N PRO A 13 0.88 1.48 -15.00
CA PRO A 13 0.23 0.71 -13.95
C PRO A 13 0.10 1.55 -12.67
N ALA A 14 -1.00 1.37 -11.94
CA ALA A 14 -1.22 2.05 -10.66
C ALA A 14 -0.20 1.61 -9.58
N TRP A 15 0.33 0.40 -9.69
CA TRP A 15 1.37 -0.12 -8.81
C TRP A 15 2.21 -1.21 -9.49
N VAL A 16 3.43 -1.42 -9.00
CA VAL A 16 4.34 -2.49 -9.43
C VAL A 16 4.76 -3.29 -8.20
N GLY A 17 4.49 -4.60 -8.21
CA GLY A 17 4.85 -5.49 -7.10
C GLY A 17 6.33 -5.87 -7.10
N THR A 18 6.89 -6.06 -5.92
CA THR A 18 8.24 -6.59 -5.70
C THR A 18 8.20 -7.68 -4.62
N PRO A 19 9.27 -8.48 -4.44
CA PRO A 19 9.34 -9.43 -3.34
C PRO A 19 9.17 -8.79 -1.94
N HIS A 20 9.55 -7.52 -1.80
CA HIS A 20 9.55 -6.81 -0.52
C HIS A 20 8.34 -5.88 -0.33
N GLY A 21 7.47 -5.73 -1.34
CA GLY A 21 6.35 -4.79 -1.26
C GLY A 21 5.86 -4.35 -2.63
N ARG A 22 5.64 -3.04 -2.81
CA ARG A 22 5.21 -2.47 -4.09
C ARG A 22 5.60 -1.00 -4.23
N PHE A 23 5.80 -0.57 -5.46
CA PHE A 23 5.79 0.84 -5.82
C PHE A 23 4.36 1.24 -6.19
N VAL A 24 3.88 2.35 -5.65
CA VAL A 24 2.55 2.92 -5.92
C VAL A 24 2.71 4.25 -6.62
N TYR A 25 1.97 4.44 -7.71
CA TYR A 25 2.01 5.70 -8.45
C TYR A 25 1.06 6.72 -7.79
N VAL A 26 1.64 7.81 -7.29
CA VAL A 26 0.94 8.97 -6.69
C VAL A 26 1.07 10.18 -7.61
N VAL A 27 0.44 11.31 -7.25
CA VAL A 27 0.33 12.50 -8.11
C VAL A 27 1.69 12.97 -8.64
N ASP A 28 2.73 12.94 -7.81
CA ASP A 28 4.06 13.49 -8.13
C ASP A 28 5.16 12.42 -8.28
N GLY A 29 4.81 11.15 -8.44
CA GLY A 29 5.81 10.10 -8.72
C GLY A 29 5.48 8.73 -8.12
N TRP A 30 6.54 7.99 -7.80
CA TRP A 30 6.45 6.66 -7.21
C TRP A 30 6.74 6.72 -5.71
N GLN A 31 5.80 6.21 -4.92
CA GLN A 31 5.93 5.97 -3.49
C GLN A 31 6.26 4.50 -3.25
N ASN A 32 7.18 4.20 -2.31
CA ASN A 32 7.57 2.84 -2.01
C ASN A 32 6.86 2.35 -0.75
N GLU A 33 6.17 1.21 -0.86
CA GLU A 33 5.55 0.51 0.25
C GLU A 33 6.31 -0.79 0.54
N PHE A 34 6.74 -0.98 1.79
CA PHE A 34 7.41 -2.17 2.28
C PHE A 34 6.43 -3.07 3.03
N HIS A 35 6.38 -4.35 2.69
CA HIS A 35 5.48 -5.33 3.28
C HIS A 35 6.26 -6.27 4.21
N LEU A 36 6.03 -6.13 5.51
CA LEU A 36 6.51 -7.13 6.48
C LEU A 36 5.54 -8.30 6.50
N ARG A 37 6.05 -9.47 6.11
CA ARG A 37 5.29 -10.72 6.03
C ARG A 37 5.69 -11.66 7.16
N ASP A 38 4.75 -12.49 7.61
CA ASP A 38 5.07 -13.60 8.51
C ASP A 38 5.60 -14.83 7.75
N HIS A 39 5.92 -15.88 8.50
CA HIS A 39 6.44 -17.15 7.95
C HIS A 39 5.45 -17.89 7.05
N LEU A 40 4.17 -17.51 7.05
CA LEU A 40 3.12 -18.05 6.17
C LEU A 40 2.89 -17.17 4.94
N GLY A 41 3.59 -16.04 4.83
CA GLY A 41 3.49 -15.09 3.72
C GLY A 41 2.40 -14.03 3.89
N ASN A 42 1.70 -13.98 5.02
CA ASN A 42 0.67 -12.96 5.25
C ASN A 42 1.33 -11.60 5.55
N THR A 43 0.89 -10.54 4.85
CA THR A 43 1.34 -9.17 5.17
C THR A 43 0.76 -8.74 6.51
N ARG A 44 1.65 -8.48 7.47
CA ARG A 44 1.38 -8.03 8.85
C ARG A 44 1.46 -6.51 8.97
N VAL A 45 2.42 -5.89 8.30
CA VAL A 45 2.63 -4.44 8.35
C VAL A 45 2.96 -3.94 6.95
N VAL A 46 2.36 -2.81 6.58
CA VAL A 46 2.76 -2.02 5.42
C VAL A 46 3.39 -0.73 5.92
N LEU A 47 4.62 -0.48 5.51
CA LEU A 47 5.39 0.72 5.84
C LEU A 47 5.59 1.56 4.58
N MET A 48 5.65 2.87 4.74
CA MET A 48 5.92 3.83 3.68
C MET A 48 6.94 4.86 4.19
N GLU A 49 7.83 5.29 3.31
CA GLU A 49 8.71 6.42 3.61
C GLU A 49 7.95 7.73 3.38
N GLU A 50 7.89 8.58 4.40
CA GLU A 50 7.35 9.94 4.29
C GLU A 50 8.43 10.89 3.72
N ASP A 51 8.02 12.04 3.20
CA ASP A 51 8.93 13.04 2.62
C ASP A 51 9.99 13.56 3.60
N THR A 52 9.75 13.36 4.91
CA THR A 52 10.66 13.66 6.02
C THR A 52 11.77 12.62 6.21
N GLY A 53 11.77 11.52 5.44
CA GLY A 53 12.70 10.38 5.61
C GLY A 53 12.36 9.47 6.78
N THR A 54 11.18 9.63 7.39
CA THR A 54 10.68 8.76 8.46
C THR A 54 9.76 7.68 7.91
N LEU A 55 9.77 6.49 8.52
CA LEU A 55 8.84 5.43 8.16
C LEU A 55 7.50 5.60 8.88
N ALA A 56 6.41 5.56 8.11
CA ALA A 56 5.05 5.54 8.60
C ALA A 56 4.39 4.18 8.35
N THR A 57 3.59 3.72 9.33
CA THR A 57 2.77 2.53 9.17
C THR A 57 1.46 2.88 8.45
N LEU A 58 1.28 2.33 7.26
CA LEU A 58 0.04 2.47 6.47
C LEU A 58 -1.02 1.45 6.88
N GLN A 59 -0.60 0.23 7.22
CA GLN A 59 -1.51 -0.84 7.57
C GLN A 59 -0.88 -1.77 8.58
N GLN A 60 -1.69 -2.26 9.51
CA GLN A 60 -1.34 -3.29 10.46
C GLN A 60 -2.44 -4.36 10.45
N ASN A 61 -2.08 -5.59 10.07
CA ASN A 61 -2.97 -6.73 10.02
C ASN A 61 -2.64 -7.71 11.13
N HIS A 62 -3.67 -8.07 11.88
CA HIS A 62 -3.62 -9.12 12.89
C HIS A 62 -4.37 -10.33 12.39
N TYR A 63 -3.82 -11.51 12.63
CA TYR A 63 -4.43 -12.77 12.23
C TYR A 63 -4.59 -13.67 13.45
N TYR A 64 -5.69 -14.42 13.49
CA TYR A 64 -5.84 -15.53 14.43
C TYR A 64 -4.80 -16.63 14.15
N PRO A 65 -4.53 -17.55 15.10
CA PRO A 65 -3.55 -18.63 14.91
C PRO A 65 -3.80 -19.50 13.68
N PHE A 66 -5.05 -19.59 13.22
CA PHE A 66 -5.46 -20.34 12.03
C PHE A 66 -5.46 -19.50 10.73
N GLY A 67 -4.82 -18.33 10.73
CA GLY A 67 -4.58 -17.54 9.52
C GLY A 67 -5.74 -16.64 9.06
N MET A 68 -6.88 -16.62 9.77
CA MET A 68 -7.96 -15.69 9.47
C MET A 68 -7.62 -14.28 9.95
N LEU A 69 -7.90 -13.25 9.14
CA LEU A 69 -7.75 -11.86 9.53
C LEU A 69 -8.63 -11.55 10.75
N ASN A 70 -8.10 -10.80 11.71
CA ASN A 70 -8.82 -10.24 12.85
C ASN A 70 -9.04 -8.73 12.61
N PRO A 71 -10.20 -8.33 12.07
CA PRO A 71 -10.45 -6.94 11.69
C PRO A 71 -10.49 -6.00 12.89
N SER A 72 -10.92 -6.48 14.07
CA SER A 72 -11.05 -5.66 15.28
C SER A 72 -9.72 -5.16 15.82
N LEU A 73 -8.62 -5.87 15.53
CA LEU A 73 -7.26 -5.46 15.90
C LEU A 73 -6.49 -4.85 14.72
N SER A 74 -6.98 -5.05 13.49
CA SER A 74 -6.33 -4.55 12.29
C SER A 74 -6.69 -3.10 12.02
N SER A 75 -5.75 -2.34 11.48
CA SER A 75 -5.93 -0.93 11.18
C SER A 75 -5.30 -0.55 9.85
N VAL A 76 -5.90 0.44 9.19
CA VAL A 76 -5.37 1.10 8.00
C VAL A 76 -5.37 2.60 8.29
N ARG A 77 -4.26 3.27 8.00
CA ARG A 77 -4.15 4.72 8.11
C ARG A 77 -5.17 5.35 7.16
N LYS A 78 -6.04 6.20 7.70
CA LYS A 78 -6.96 7.01 6.91
C LYS A 78 -6.25 8.30 6.51
N TYR A 79 -6.39 8.68 5.24
CA TYR A 79 -5.91 9.95 4.69
C TYR A 79 -6.94 11.05 4.92
#